data_AF-A0AAE3XQW9-F1
#
_entry.id   AF-A0AAE3XQW9-F1
#
_cell.length_a   1.000
_cell.length_b   1.000
_cell.length_c   1.000
_cell.angle_alpha   90.00
_cell.angle_beta   90.00
_cell.angle_gamma   90.00
#
_symmetry.space_group_name_H-M   'P 1'
#
loop_
_entity.id
_entity.type
_entity.pdbx_description
1 polymer ?
#
loop_
_entity_poly.entity_id
_entity_poly.type
_entity_poly.pdbx_seq_one_letter_code
_entity_poly.pdbx_strand_id
1 'polypeptide(L)' 'MSNVQTISTLCNVGDRVLCSILNKPNYGTIQKIVSESKVRIKVDNMPGVVNFKLKDILIITK' A
#
# COMPACT_ATOMS: atom_id res chain seq x y z
N MET A 1 -20.19 -13.68 18.37
CA MET A 1 -19.43 -12.84 17.41
C MET A 1 -18.45 -11.96 18.18
N SER A 2 -17.15 -12.22 18.04
CA SER A 2 -16.06 -11.24 18.18
C SER A 2 -14.76 -11.96 17.81
N ASN A 3 -14.56 -12.14 16.51
CA ASN A 3 -13.25 -12.53 16.01
C ASN A 3 -12.48 -11.22 15.84
N VAL A 4 -11.63 -10.89 16.82
CA VAL A 4 -10.61 -9.88 16.62
C VAL A 4 -9.58 -10.52 15.68
N GLN A 5 -9.84 -10.44 14.38
CA GLN A 5 -8.85 -10.73 13.36
C GLN A 5 -7.78 -9.66 13.50
N THR A 6 -6.61 -10.07 13.95
CA THR A 6 -5.41 -9.24 13.97
C THR A 6 -5.19 -8.66 12.57
N ILE A 7 -4.98 -7.35 12.48
CA ILE A 7 -4.96 -6.49 11.29
C ILE A 7 -3.84 -6.84 10.27
N SER A 8 -3.13 -7.96 10.47
CA SER A 8 -1.98 -8.40 9.67
C SER A 8 -2.31 -9.02 8.31
N THR A 9 -3.56 -9.03 7.86
CA THR A 9 -3.95 -9.66 6.57
C THR A 9 -4.25 -8.67 5.45
N LEU A 10 -4.35 -7.36 5.72
CA LEU A 10 -4.75 -6.40 4.69
C LEU A 10 -3.61 -6.07 3.72
N CYS A 11 -2.37 -5.93 4.21
CA CYS A 11 -1.20 -5.66 3.37
C CYS A 11 0.09 -6.03 4.10
N ASN A 12 1.12 -6.38 3.34
CA ASN A 12 2.46 -6.68 3.83
C ASN A 12 3.50 -5.76 3.17
N VAL A 13 4.63 -5.56 3.88
CA VAL A 13 5.82 -4.97 3.26
C VAL A 13 6.32 -5.93 2.17
N GLY A 14 6.60 -5.39 0.99
CA GLY A 14 6.94 -6.16 -0.20
C GLY A 14 5.77 -6.39 -1.16
N ASP A 15 4.53 -6.15 -0.73
CA ASP A 15 3.36 -6.30 -1.61
C ASP A 15 3.43 -5.33 -2.79
N ARG A 16 3.06 -5.84 -3.96
CA ARG A 16 2.84 -5.03 -5.15
C ARG A 16 1.50 -4.32 -5.03
N VAL A 17 1.49 -3.06 -5.44
CA VAL A 17 0.30 -2.21 -5.35
C VAL A 17 0.15 -1.36 -6.59
N LEU A 18 -1.10 -1.01 -6.88
CA LEU A 18 -1.47 0.00 -7.85
C LEU A 18 -2.03 1.20 -7.09
N CYS A 19 -1.42 2.36 -7.28
CA CYS A 19 -1.79 3.62 -6.63
C CYS A 19 -2.10 4.69 -7.69
N SER A 20 -2.95 5.66 -7.37
CA SER A 20 -3.27 6.77 -8.29
C SER A 20 -2.47 8.01 -7.90
N ILE A 21 -1.70 8.56 -8.84
CA ILE A 21 -0.94 9.80 -8.67
C ILE A 21 -1.28 10.70 -9.86
N LEU A 22 -1.74 11.93 -9.60
CA LEU A 22 -2.17 12.86 -10.64
C LEU A 22 -3.20 12.23 -11.60
N ASN A 23 -4.15 11.45 -11.07
CA ASN A 23 -5.16 10.69 -11.82
C ASN A 23 -4.59 9.67 -12.82
N LYS A 24 -3.32 9.28 -12.67
CA LYS A 24 -2.70 8.21 -13.45
C LYS A 24 -2.42 7.00 -12.58
N PRO A 25 -2.73 5.79 -13.06
CA PRO A 25 -2.38 4.55 -12.36
C PRO A 25 -0.86 4.36 -12.36
N ASN A 26 -0.30 4.06 -11.20
CA ASN A 26 1.12 3.85 -11.00
C ASN A 26 1.35 2.60 -10.16
N TYR A 27 2.27 1.76 -10.60
CA TYR A 27 2.68 0.58 -9.83
C TYR A 27 3.74 0.94 -8.80
N GLY A 28 3.74 0.20 -7.69
CA GLY A 28 4.80 0.30 -6.70
C GLY A 28 4.85 -0.90 -5.78
N THR A 29 5.66 -0.76 -4.74
CA THR A 29 5.87 -1.75 -3.68
C THR A 29 5.80 -1.10 -2.31
N ILE A 30 5.06 -1.72 -1.39
CA ILE A 30 5.00 -1.27 0.01
C ILE A 30 6.38 -1.47 0.64
N GLN A 31 6.99 -0.38 1.09
CA GLN A 31 8.28 -0.40 1.79
C GLN A 31 8.11 -0.39 3.31
N LYS A 32 7.07 0.27 3.81
CA LYS A 32 6.81 0.37 5.25
C LYS A 32 5.34 0.64 5.51
N ILE A 33 4.78 -0.03 6.52
CA ILE A 33 3.48 0.28 7.09
C ILE A 33 3.70 1.33 8.18
N VAL A 34 3.10 2.51 8.03
CA VAL A 34 3.28 3.64 8.97
C VAL A 34 2.23 3.59 10.07
N SER A 35 1.00 3.21 9.72
CA SER A 35 -0.11 2.96 10.63
C SER A 35 -1.12 2.02 9.96
N GLU A 36 -2.17 1.64 10.67
CA GLU A 36 -3.26 0.78 10.16
C GLU A 36 -3.95 1.31 8.90
N SER A 37 -3.79 2.60 8.58
CA SER A 37 -4.42 3.24 7.41
C SER A 37 -3.42 3.89 6.45
N LYS A 38 -2.10 3.82 6.72
CA LYS A 38 -1.08 4.53 5.93
C LYS A 38 0.14 3.66 5.66
N VAL A 39 0.62 3.73 4.42
CA VAL A 39 1.80 3.01 3.96
C VAL A 39 2.74 3.93 3.18
N ARG A 40 4.01 3.56 3.14
CA ARG A 40 5.05 4.16 2.31
C ARG A 40 5.34 3.24 1.14
N ILE A 41 5.19 3.76 -0.07
CA ILE A 41 5.29 3.00 -1.31
C ILE A 41 6.44 3.55 -2.14
N LYS A 42 7.34 2.68 -2.58
CA LYS A 42 8.30 3.00 -3.64
C LYS A 42 7.58 2.81 -4.97
N VAL A 43 7.41 3.89 -5.72
CA VAL A 43 6.70 3.89 -7.00
C VAL A 43 7.72 3.65 -8.12
N ASP A 44 7.45 2.73 -9.04
CA ASP A 44 8.46 2.23 -9.99
C ASP A 44 9.05 3.33 -10.87
N ASN A 45 8.22 4.27 -11.32
CA ASN A 45 8.59 5.35 -12.25
C ASN A 45 8.77 6.71 -11.56
N MET A 46 8.92 6.75 -10.23
CA MET A 46 9.17 8.00 -9.51
C MET A 46 10.38 7.88 -8.58
N PRO A 47 11.22 8.92 -8.50
CA PRO A 47 12.28 8.95 -7.52
C PRO A 47 11.68 9.09 -6.12
N GLY A 48 12.02 8.16 -5.23
CA GLY A 48 11.70 8.22 -3.81
C GLY A 48 10.52 7.35 -3.37
N VAL A 49 10.06 7.63 -2.15
CA VAL A 49 9.02 6.88 -1.46
C VAL A 49 7.91 7.84 -1.07
N VAL A 50 6.68 7.51 -1.44
CA VAL A 50 5.52 8.38 -1.26
C VAL A 50 4.58 7.76 -0.22
N ASN A 51 3.94 8.61 0.60
CA ASN A 51 2.95 8.15 1.58
C ASN A 51 1.57 8.02 0.90
N PHE A 52 0.91 6.89 1.09
CA PHE A 52 -0.45 6.64 0.63
C PHE A 52 -1.34 6.18 1.78
N LYS A 53 -2.65 6.43 1.65
CA LYS A 53 -3.64 5.77 2.50
C LYS A 53 -3.97 4.41 1.91
N LEU A 54 -4.18 3.42 2.77
CA LEU A 54 -4.51 2.04 2.37
C LEU A 54 -5.78 1.96 1.52
N LYS A 55 -6.78 2.81 1.80
CA LYS A 55 -8.01 2.86 1.01
C LYS A 55 -7.85 3.42 -0.42
N ASP A 56 -6.74 4.11 -0.69
CA ASP A 56 -6.49 4.79 -1.97
C ASP A 56 -5.55 3.96 -2.88
N ILE A 57 -5.21 2.73 -2.47
CA ILE A 57 -4.35 1.80 -3.22
C ILE A 57 -5.06 0.46 -3.41
N LEU A 58 -4.79 -0.17 -4.54
CA LEU A 58 -5.19 -1.55 -4.82
C LEU A 58 -4.00 -2.47 -4.58
N ILE A 59 -4.18 -3.47 -3.73
CA ILE A 59 -3.13 -4.43 -3.39
C ILE A 59 -3.22 -5.61 -4.35
N ILE A 60 -2.09 -5.95 -4.94
CA ILE A 60 -1.94 -7.02 -5.92
C ILE A 60 -1.00 -8.05 -5.29
N THR A 61 -1.53 -8.83 -4.33
CA THR A 61 -0.84 -10.02 -3.82
C THR A 61 -0.99 -11.16 -4.82
N LYS A 62 0.00 -12.06 -4.90
CA LYS A 62 -0.13 -13.29 -5.68
C LYS A 62 -1.14 -14.24 -5.05
#